data_AF-A0A9D1CYN9-F1
#
_entry.id   AF-A0A9D1CYN9-F1
#
_cell.length_a   1.000
_cell.length_b   1.000
_cell.length_c   1.000
_cell.angle_alpha   90.00
_cell.angle_beta   90.00
_cell.angle_gamma   90.00
#
_symmetry.space_group_name_H-M   'P 1'
#
loop_
_entity.id
_entity.type
_entity.pdbx_description
1 polymer ?
#
loop_
_entity_poly.entity_id
_entity_poly.type
_entity_poly.pdbx_seq_one_letter_code
_entity_poly.pdbx_strand_id
1 'polypeptide(L)'
;MKTFLCLLLALSLLLGGVALAENATAAPLAALTPSPTPQMEPAPARPQQPTPEPAATETATPMPSPTQTPYPTPTPRAAAATATPEVTAVPETTATPEAAAPETSATPETAGETSPAPEGIFDRLPADMPTVPPLPTREPGRLTGVKIGIDPGHQAQGNSDQEAVAPGSSETKAKVSSGTYGRFTGVPEYEVNLAVSLKLREALEALGCEVYMTRETNDVDISNQERAIMMNELGVDLVLRIHCNGSTNESAQGIGLYIRATGTNADECMRAAEALLPAMVEATGAESDGIFRRDSYTGLNWSEVPSILVEMGFMTNEEEDYKLNDPAYQDQLVAGMVEGVCAYMGR
;
A
#
# COMPACT_ATOMS: atom_id res chain seq x y z
N MET A 1 39.11 57.43 -10.38
CA MET A 1 38.15 58.53 -10.11
C MET A 1 37.40 58.21 -8.83
N LYS A 2 37.47 59.09 -7.81
CA LYS A 2 36.67 59.19 -6.55
C LYS A 2 36.42 57.87 -5.75
N THR A 3 37.10 57.58 -4.61
CA THR A 3 36.92 58.10 -3.21
C THR A 3 35.47 57.98 -2.70
N PHE A 4 35.12 57.41 -1.54
CA PHE A 4 35.71 57.34 -0.16
C PHE A 4 35.66 55.89 0.41
N LEU A 5 36.42 55.40 1.42
CA LEU A 5 37.22 55.89 2.56
C LEU A 5 36.50 56.00 3.94
N CYS A 6 37.16 55.43 4.97
CA CYS A 6 36.97 55.48 6.46
C CYS A 6 36.37 54.21 7.15
N LEU A 7 37.06 53.38 7.99
CA LEU A 7 38.27 53.49 8.86
C LEU A 7 37.98 54.24 10.21
N LEU A 8 38.22 53.74 11.45
CA LEU A 8 38.70 52.45 12.02
C LEU A 8 38.46 52.36 13.57
N LEU A 9 38.60 51.17 14.19
CA LEU A 9 38.94 50.89 15.63
C LEU A 9 37.95 51.31 16.76
N ALA A 10 38.03 50.84 18.03
CA ALA A 10 38.41 49.54 18.64
C ALA A 10 38.22 49.51 20.19
N LEU A 11 38.30 48.31 20.77
CA LEU A 11 38.96 47.95 22.05
C LEU A 11 38.28 48.22 23.43
N SER A 12 38.31 47.17 24.28
CA SER A 12 38.58 47.19 25.75
C SER A 12 37.57 47.79 26.75
N LEU A 13 37.41 47.31 27.99
CA LEU A 13 37.70 46.01 28.66
C LEU A 13 36.94 45.97 30.02
N LEU A 14 36.80 44.77 30.60
CA LEU A 14 36.75 44.45 32.06
C LEU A 14 35.53 44.79 32.98
N LEU A 15 35.14 43.70 33.67
CA LEU A 15 34.91 43.54 35.11
C LEU A 15 33.63 44.07 35.81
N GLY A 16 33.04 43.13 36.56
CA GLY A 16 32.63 43.37 37.94
C GLY A 16 31.14 43.33 38.19
N GLY A 17 30.62 42.18 38.64
CA GLY A 17 29.30 42.12 39.26
C GLY A 17 29.33 42.52 40.73
N VAL A 18 28.17 42.85 41.29
CA VAL A 18 27.67 42.46 42.62
C VAL A 18 26.19 42.84 42.69
N ALA A 19 25.40 42.04 43.38
CA ALA A 19 23.95 42.18 43.46
C ALA A 19 23.49 43.41 44.26
N LEU A 20 22.32 43.96 43.89
CA LEU A 20 21.34 44.45 44.85
C LEU A 20 19.95 43.95 44.44
N ALA A 21 19.08 43.81 45.43
CA ALA A 21 17.82 43.09 45.34
C ALA A 21 16.60 44.03 45.23
N GLU A 22 15.43 43.40 45.31
CA GLU A 22 14.13 43.97 45.68
C GLU A 22 13.24 44.62 44.60
N ASN A 23 12.24 43.81 44.25
CA ASN A 23 10.82 44.16 44.44
C ASN A 23 10.13 45.00 43.35
N ALA A 24 9.68 44.31 42.30
CA ALA A 24 8.61 44.78 41.42
C ALA A 24 7.41 43.83 41.53
N THR A 25 6.34 44.35 42.14
CA THR A 25 5.03 43.72 42.37
C THR A 25 4.47 42.99 41.16
N ALA A 26 4.00 41.76 41.36
CA ALA A 26 3.22 41.02 40.37
C ALA A 26 1.90 41.75 40.06
N ALA A 27 1.66 42.03 38.77
CA ALA A 27 0.33 42.40 38.28
C ALA A 27 -0.54 41.13 38.15
N PRO A 28 -1.85 41.19 38.45
CA PRO A 28 -2.72 40.04 38.28
C PRO A 28 -2.90 39.69 36.80
N LEU A 29 -2.89 38.40 36.47
CA LEU A 29 -3.33 37.92 35.16
C LEU A 29 -4.78 38.38 34.93
N ALA A 30 -5.02 39.16 33.89
CA ALA A 30 -6.36 39.35 33.36
C ALA A 30 -6.82 38.02 32.75
N ALA A 31 -7.92 37.47 33.26
CA ALA A 31 -8.52 36.26 32.71
C ALA A 31 -9.03 36.56 31.29
N LEU A 32 -8.38 35.94 30.29
CA LEU A 32 -8.90 35.89 28.93
C LEU A 32 -10.17 35.05 28.93
N THR A 33 -11.33 35.71 28.84
CA THR A 33 -12.60 35.04 28.57
C THR A 33 -12.52 34.38 27.18
N PRO A 34 -12.86 33.08 27.03
CA PRO A 34 -12.86 32.46 25.71
C PRO A 34 -13.90 33.14 24.81
N SER A 35 -13.49 33.46 23.57
CA SER A 35 -14.42 33.92 22.54
C SER A 35 -15.51 32.85 22.30
N PRO A 36 -16.76 33.25 22.03
CA PRO A 36 -17.81 32.28 21.74
C PRO A 36 -17.48 31.52 20.44
N THR A 37 -17.43 30.19 20.54
CA THR A 37 -17.35 29.31 19.38
C THR A 37 -18.53 29.59 18.43
N PRO A 38 -18.32 29.78 17.12
CA PRO A 38 -19.43 29.90 16.19
C PRO A 38 -20.21 28.57 16.19
N GLN A 39 -21.49 28.63 16.54
CA GLN A 39 -22.37 27.48 16.36
C GLN A 39 -22.58 27.27 14.87
N MET A 40 -22.09 26.14 14.34
CA MET A 40 -22.55 25.64 13.04
C MET A 40 -24.03 25.31 13.16
N GLU A 41 -24.86 25.96 12.35
CA GLU A 41 -26.22 25.48 12.10
C GLU A 41 -26.16 24.08 11.49
N PRO A 42 -27.09 23.17 11.84
CA PRO A 42 -27.18 21.87 11.20
C PRO A 42 -27.48 22.04 9.70
N ALA A 43 -26.75 21.30 8.87
CA ALA A 43 -26.97 21.33 7.42
C ALA A 43 -28.43 20.99 7.07
N PRO A 44 -29.04 21.69 6.09
CA PRO A 44 -30.42 21.42 5.70
C PRO A 44 -30.55 19.98 5.19
N ALA A 45 -31.62 19.30 5.59
CA ALA A 45 -31.86 17.90 5.22
C ALA A 45 -31.87 17.74 3.69
N ARG A 46 -31.10 16.76 3.20
CA ARG A 46 -31.01 16.42 1.76
C ARG A 46 -32.43 16.14 1.23
N PRO A 47 -32.87 16.78 0.12
CA PRO A 47 -34.16 16.45 -0.46
C PRO A 47 -34.17 14.97 -0.86
N GLN A 48 -35.21 14.24 -0.45
CA GLN A 48 -35.34 12.83 -0.81
C GLN A 48 -35.53 12.73 -2.33
N GLN A 49 -34.63 11.98 -2.96
CA GLN A 49 -34.70 11.67 -4.38
C GLN A 49 -35.94 10.79 -4.61
N PRO A 50 -36.78 11.08 -5.63
CA PRO A 50 -37.98 10.29 -5.87
C PRO A 50 -37.61 8.85 -6.19
N THR A 51 -38.32 7.91 -5.56
CA THR A 51 -38.20 6.47 -5.81
C THR A 51 -38.50 6.18 -7.28
N PRO A 52 -37.64 5.45 -8.02
CA PRO A 52 -37.95 5.10 -9.39
C PRO A 52 -39.15 4.14 -9.44
N GLU A 53 -40.13 4.45 -10.29
CA GLU A 53 -41.21 3.52 -10.64
C GLU A 53 -40.63 2.24 -11.29
N PRO A 54 -41.26 1.06 -11.07
CA PRO A 54 -40.82 -0.17 -11.72
C PRO A 54 -41.06 -0.08 -13.23
N ALA A 55 -39.98 -0.16 -14.01
CA ALA A 55 -40.05 -0.17 -15.46
C ALA A 55 -40.88 -1.36 -15.98
N ALA A 56 -41.75 -1.10 -16.94
CA ALA A 56 -42.61 -2.11 -17.54
C ALA A 56 -41.80 -3.16 -18.33
N THR A 57 -42.23 -4.41 -18.28
CA THR A 57 -41.59 -5.54 -18.94
C THR A 57 -41.80 -5.49 -20.46
N GLU A 58 -40.81 -5.03 -21.23
CA GLU A 58 -40.78 -5.25 -22.68
C GLU A 58 -40.08 -6.57 -23.02
N THR A 59 -40.78 -7.42 -23.75
CA THR A 59 -40.32 -8.76 -24.12
C THR A 59 -39.36 -8.69 -25.31
N ALA A 60 -38.05 -8.77 -25.06
CA ALA A 60 -37.06 -8.84 -26.13
C ALA A 60 -37.13 -10.19 -26.88
N THR A 61 -37.37 -10.15 -28.19
CA THR A 61 -37.22 -11.31 -29.08
C THR A 61 -35.74 -11.62 -29.37
N PRO A 62 -35.34 -12.90 -29.46
CA PRO A 62 -33.94 -13.26 -29.66
C PRO A 62 -33.47 -13.00 -31.11
N MET A 63 -32.32 -12.32 -31.24
CA MET A 63 -31.59 -12.18 -32.50
C MET A 63 -30.71 -13.42 -32.77
N PRO A 64 -30.45 -13.78 -34.04
CA PRO A 64 -29.77 -15.02 -34.40
C PRO A 64 -28.23 -14.96 -34.23
N SER A 65 -27.64 -16.10 -33.87
CA SER A 65 -26.19 -16.28 -33.71
C SER A 65 -25.39 -16.17 -35.01
N PRO A 66 -24.15 -15.66 -35.00
CA PRO A 66 -23.28 -15.61 -36.17
C PRO A 66 -22.72 -17.00 -36.52
N THR A 67 -22.79 -17.36 -37.81
CA THR A 67 -22.24 -18.62 -38.34
C THR A 67 -20.71 -18.56 -38.45
N GLN A 68 -20.01 -19.52 -37.82
CA GLN A 68 -18.57 -19.71 -38.04
C GLN A 68 -18.31 -20.45 -39.36
N THR A 69 -17.41 -19.92 -40.19
CA THR A 69 -16.88 -20.61 -41.38
C THR A 69 -15.58 -21.34 -41.04
N PRO A 70 -15.41 -22.62 -41.42
CA PRO A 70 -14.17 -23.36 -41.13
C PRO A 70 -13.02 -22.97 -42.07
N TYR A 71 -11.81 -22.83 -41.52
CA TYR A 71 -10.56 -22.72 -42.30
C TYR A 71 -10.10 -24.11 -42.82
N PRO A 72 -9.41 -24.18 -43.98
CA PRO A 72 -9.02 -25.45 -44.59
C PRO A 72 -7.75 -26.07 -43.99
N THR A 73 -7.78 -27.39 -43.79
CA THR A 73 -6.66 -28.23 -43.37
C THR A 73 -5.61 -28.42 -44.48
N PRO A 74 -4.29 -28.30 -44.20
CA PRO A 74 -3.24 -28.67 -45.16
C PRO A 74 -2.98 -30.19 -45.18
N THR A 75 -2.89 -30.76 -46.39
CA THR A 75 -2.59 -32.18 -46.66
C THR A 75 -1.08 -32.47 -46.60
N PRO A 76 -0.61 -33.59 -46.03
CA PRO A 76 0.83 -33.89 -45.92
C PRO A 76 1.44 -34.48 -47.19
N ARG A 77 2.77 -34.36 -47.34
CA ARG A 77 3.57 -35.06 -48.37
C ARG A 77 4.74 -35.83 -47.75
N ALA A 78 4.69 -37.16 -47.90
CA ALA A 78 5.76 -38.13 -47.64
C ALA A 78 6.90 -38.03 -48.70
N ALA A 79 8.11 -38.57 -48.54
CA ALA A 79 8.91 -39.02 -47.38
C ALA A 79 10.34 -39.35 -47.89
N ALA A 80 11.33 -39.45 -47.00
CA ALA A 80 12.56 -40.24 -47.19
C ALA A 80 13.21 -40.51 -45.81
N ALA A 81 13.84 -41.68 -45.63
CA ALA A 81 14.24 -42.20 -44.32
C ALA A 81 15.75 -42.37 -44.16
N THR A 82 16.23 -42.35 -42.90
CA THR A 82 17.28 -43.25 -42.37
C THR A 82 17.25 -43.29 -40.84
N ALA A 83 17.97 -44.23 -40.22
CA ALA A 83 17.63 -44.83 -38.92
C ALA A 83 18.27 -44.21 -37.65
N THR A 84 17.68 -44.60 -36.51
CA THR A 84 17.95 -44.31 -35.07
C THR A 84 19.32 -44.82 -34.56
N PRO A 85 19.83 -44.43 -33.36
CA PRO A 85 19.23 -44.63 -32.02
C PRO A 85 19.06 -43.34 -31.19
N GLU A 86 17.91 -43.11 -30.53
CA GLU A 86 17.48 -43.65 -29.21
C GLU A 86 18.27 -43.08 -28.02
N VAL A 87 17.77 -41.95 -27.50
CA VAL A 87 18.00 -41.46 -26.12
C VAL A 87 16.66 -40.97 -25.60
N THR A 88 16.25 -41.46 -24.43
CA THR A 88 14.94 -41.18 -23.83
C THR A 88 14.91 -39.79 -23.18
N ALA A 89 14.05 -38.89 -23.67
CA ALA A 89 13.80 -37.59 -23.07
C ALA A 89 12.38 -37.54 -22.48
N VAL A 90 12.25 -36.94 -21.30
CA VAL A 90 10.98 -36.71 -20.60
C VAL A 90 10.28 -35.49 -21.23
N PRO A 91 8.97 -35.52 -21.50
CA PRO A 91 8.29 -34.39 -22.13
C PRO A 91 8.04 -33.23 -21.15
N GLU A 92 8.31 -32.01 -21.60
CA GLU A 92 7.85 -30.79 -20.98
C GLU A 92 6.32 -30.70 -21.03
N THR A 93 5.67 -30.39 -19.91
CA THR A 93 4.26 -29.98 -19.89
C THR A 93 4.16 -28.48 -20.05
N THR A 94 3.71 -28.03 -21.22
CA THR A 94 3.30 -26.64 -21.47
C THR A 94 2.14 -26.24 -20.54
N ALA A 95 2.37 -25.26 -19.66
CA ALA A 95 1.31 -24.65 -18.88
C ALA A 95 0.34 -23.88 -19.81
N THR A 96 -0.96 -24.09 -19.61
CA THR A 96 -2.04 -23.34 -20.27
C THR A 96 -2.37 -22.12 -19.39
N PRO A 97 -2.67 -20.93 -19.95
CA PRO A 97 -3.03 -19.78 -19.12
C PRO A 97 -4.37 -20.04 -18.40
N GLU A 98 -4.35 -19.92 -17.08
CA GLU A 98 -5.54 -20.10 -16.25
C GLU A 98 -6.43 -18.86 -16.31
N ALA A 99 -7.70 -19.06 -16.64
CA ALA A 99 -8.68 -17.99 -16.75
C ALA A 99 -9.22 -17.60 -15.36
N ALA A 100 -9.49 -16.31 -15.16
CA ALA A 100 -10.11 -15.82 -13.93
C ALA A 100 -11.42 -16.56 -13.62
N ALA A 101 -11.54 -17.07 -12.40
CA ALA A 101 -12.76 -17.71 -11.91
C ALA A 101 -13.88 -16.65 -11.68
N PRO A 102 -15.15 -16.99 -11.91
CA PRO A 102 -16.25 -16.04 -11.80
C PRO A 102 -16.64 -15.74 -10.34
N GLU A 103 -16.90 -14.46 -10.06
CA GLU A 103 -17.38 -14.01 -8.75
C GLU A 103 -18.80 -14.54 -8.46
N THR A 104 -18.97 -15.25 -7.34
CA THR A 104 -20.28 -15.66 -6.85
C THR A 104 -20.93 -14.57 -6.01
N SER A 105 -21.91 -13.87 -6.59
CA SER A 105 -22.78 -12.91 -5.91
C SER A 105 -23.58 -13.57 -4.76
N ALA A 106 -23.17 -13.33 -3.50
CA ALA A 106 -24.01 -13.59 -2.34
C ALA A 106 -25.00 -12.42 -2.12
N THR A 107 -26.28 -12.76 -1.90
CA THR A 107 -27.32 -11.78 -1.56
C THR A 107 -27.34 -11.52 -0.04
N PRO A 108 -27.76 -10.32 0.42
CA PRO A 108 -27.64 -9.94 1.82
C PRO A 108 -28.74 -10.57 2.69
N GLU A 109 -28.35 -11.29 3.74
CA GLU A 109 -29.25 -11.62 4.85
C GLU A 109 -29.17 -10.57 5.97
N THR A 110 -30.27 -10.48 6.72
CA THR A 110 -30.64 -9.33 7.57
C THR A 110 -29.78 -9.22 8.83
N ALA A 111 -29.53 -7.98 9.26
CA ALA A 111 -28.78 -7.67 10.48
C ALA A 111 -29.32 -8.36 11.75
N GLY A 112 -28.42 -8.93 12.56
CA GLY A 112 -28.70 -9.49 13.88
C GLY A 112 -27.46 -9.49 14.77
N GLU A 113 -27.52 -8.68 15.83
CA GLU A 113 -26.70 -8.67 17.05
C GLU A 113 -25.15 -8.73 16.97
N THR A 114 -24.52 -7.68 17.50
CA THR A 114 -23.07 -7.60 17.72
C THR A 114 -22.61 -8.61 18.79
N SER A 115 -21.93 -9.68 18.38
CA SER A 115 -21.11 -10.48 19.31
C SER A 115 -19.83 -9.70 19.66
N PRO A 116 -19.41 -9.66 20.94
CA PRO A 116 -18.07 -9.18 21.27
C PRO A 116 -17.00 -10.11 20.68
N ALA A 117 -15.80 -9.57 20.46
CA ALA A 117 -14.64 -10.35 20.05
C ALA A 117 -14.30 -11.42 21.11
N PRO A 118 -13.85 -12.62 20.71
CA PRO A 118 -13.49 -13.67 21.66
C PRO A 118 -12.21 -13.31 22.43
N GLU A 119 -12.36 -13.01 23.72
CA GLU A 119 -11.23 -12.91 24.64
C GLU A 119 -10.45 -14.25 24.70
N GLY A 120 -9.11 -14.17 24.78
CA GLY A 120 -8.25 -15.34 24.98
C GLY A 120 -7.64 -15.99 23.72
N ILE A 121 -7.68 -15.35 22.55
CA ILE A 121 -6.90 -15.81 21.38
C ILE A 121 -5.38 -15.74 21.64
N PHE A 122 -4.92 -14.70 22.32
CA PHE A 122 -3.50 -14.48 22.64
C PHE A 122 -2.93 -15.48 23.66
N ASP A 123 -3.76 -16.14 24.46
CA ASP A 123 -3.34 -17.18 25.43
C ASP A 123 -2.90 -18.49 24.74
N ARG A 124 -2.98 -18.57 23.40
CA ARG A 124 -2.61 -19.75 22.60
C ARG A 124 -1.27 -19.61 21.87
N LEU A 125 -0.64 -18.44 21.92
CA LEU A 125 0.66 -18.22 21.29
C LEU A 125 1.78 -18.86 22.15
N PRO A 126 2.77 -19.56 21.55
CA PRO A 126 3.88 -20.12 22.30
C PRO A 126 4.74 -19.00 22.91
N ALA A 127 5.11 -19.14 24.18
CA ALA A 127 5.84 -18.12 24.93
C ALA A 127 7.28 -17.86 24.43
N ASP A 128 7.83 -18.75 23.61
CA ASP A 128 9.17 -18.66 23.00
C ASP A 128 9.12 -18.14 21.55
N MET A 129 8.33 -17.09 21.28
CA MET A 129 8.51 -16.30 20.06
C MET A 129 9.90 -15.62 20.11
N PRO A 130 10.65 -15.57 18.98
CA PRO A 130 11.98 -14.97 18.96
C PRO A 130 11.89 -13.50 19.38
N THR A 131 12.65 -13.13 20.42
CA THR A 131 12.75 -11.74 20.87
C THR A 131 13.22 -10.87 19.71
N VAL A 132 12.45 -9.83 19.38
CA VAL A 132 12.75 -8.88 18.30
C VAL A 132 14.24 -8.49 18.35
N PRO A 133 15.06 -8.81 17.33
CA PRO A 133 16.44 -8.38 17.32
C PRO A 133 16.46 -6.84 17.39
N PRO A 134 17.38 -6.23 18.17
CA PRO A 134 17.41 -4.78 18.29
C PRO A 134 17.57 -4.17 16.90
N LEU A 135 16.64 -3.27 16.52
CA LEU A 135 16.65 -2.67 15.19
C LEU A 135 18.06 -2.12 14.87
N PRO A 136 18.54 -2.29 13.61
CA PRO A 136 19.75 -1.62 13.16
C PRO A 136 19.67 -0.12 13.46
N THR A 137 20.82 0.47 13.79
CA THR A 137 20.89 1.78 14.45
C THR A 137 20.21 2.87 13.63
N ARG A 138 19.08 3.36 14.15
CA ARG A 138 18.28 4.48 13.62
C ARG A 138 19.05 5.80 13.74
N GLU A 139 20.09 5.98 12.94
CA GLU A 139 20.86 7.22 12.88
C GLU A 139 19.96 8.36 12.36
N PRO A 140 19.63 9.37 13.19
CA PRO A 140 18.69 10.42 12.78
C PRO A 140 19.22 11.21 11.59
N GLY A 141 18.37 11.41 10.58
CA GLY A 141 18.73 12.12 9.36
C GLY A 141 19.30 11.24 8.23
N ARG A 142 19.39 9.92 8.38
CA ARG A 142 19.81 8.97 7.31
C ARG A 142 19.03 9.15 6.00
N LEU A 143 17.75 9.56 6.07
CA LEU A 143 16.86 9.81 4.94
C LEU A 143 16.56 11.31 4.72
N THR A 144 17.38 12.23 5.25
CA THR A 144 17.16 13.68 5.07
C THR A 144 17.04 14.07 3.59
N GLY A 145 15.94 14.71 3.23
CA GLY A 145 15.67 15.18 1.86
C GLY A 145 15.21 14.10 0.88
N VAL A 146 14.92 12.89 1.38
CA VAL A 146 14.18 11.85 0.64
C VAL A 146 12.68 12.05 0.88
N LYS A 147 11.88 11.82 -0.15
CA LYS A 147 10.42 11.83 -0.11
C LYS A 147 9.86 10.44 -0.36
N ILE A 148 9.08 9.90 0.56
CA ILE A 148 8.42 8.59 0.41
C ILE A 148 6.90 8.75 0.38
N GLY A 149 6.28 8.17 -0.64
CA GLY A 149 4.84 7.94 -0.67
C GLY A 149 4.49 6.62 0.01
N ILE A 150 3.50 6.63 0.90
CA ILE A 150 2.90 5.42 1.46
C ILE A 150 1.42 5.41 1.04
N ASP A 151 1.00 4.32 0.41
CA ASP A 151 -0.39 4.09 0.04
C ASP A 151 -0.93 2.90 0.84
N PRO A 152 -1.66 3.12 1.95
CA PRO A 152 -2.35 2.04 2.63
C PRO A 152 -3.46 1.51 1.71
N GLY A 153 -3.30 0.28 1.25
CA GLY A 153 -4.19 -0.39 0.31
C GLY A 153 -5.63 -0.38 0.79
N HIS A 154 -6.57 -0.36 -0.16
CA HIS A 154 -8.02 -0.38 0.06
C HIS A 154 -8.54 0.77 0.93
N GLN A 155 -9.80 0.67 1.35
CA GLN A 155 -10.54 1.61 2.18
C GLN A 155 -11.81 0.89 2.71
N ALA A 156 -12.53 1.47 3.67
CA ALA A 156 -13.66 0.81 4.34
C ALA A 156 -14.81 0.42 3.39
N GLN A 157 -15.00 1.16 2.29
CA GLN A 157 -16.02 0.91 1.29
C GLN A 157 -15.39 0.92 -0.10
N GLY A 158 -15.39 -0.24 -0.79
CA GLY A 158 -14.90 -0.32 -2.17
C GLY A 158 -15.74 0.54 -3.13
N ASN A 159 -15.11 1.00 -4.22
CA ASN A 159 -15.75 1.76 -5.29
C ASN A 159 -15.67 0.96 -6.60
N SER A 160 -16.83 0.50 -7.08
CA SER A 160 -16.99 -0.35 -8.27
C SER A 160 -17.17 0.43 -9.58
N ASP A 161 -17.22 1.77 -9.53
CA ASP A 161 -17.06 2.60 -10.72
C ASP A 161 -15.80 2.21 -11.49
N GLN A 162 -15.82 2.42 -12.80
CA GLN A 162 -14.72 2.00 -13.67
C GLN A 162 -13.68 3.11 -13.87
N GLU A 163 -12.40 2.75 -13.80
CA GLU A 163 -11.24 3.56 -14.18
C GLU A 163 -10.38 2.81 -15.21
N ALA A 164 -9.58 3.52 -16.01
CA ALA A 164 -8.71 2.89 -17.01
C ALA A 164 -7.49 2.22 -16.36
N VAL A 165 -7.19 0.97 -16.76
CA VAL A 165 -6.11 0.15 -16.17
C VAL A 165 -4.72 0.78 -16.30
N ALA A 166 -4.50 1.61 -17.33
CA ALA A 166 -3.25 2.33 -17.56
C ALA A 166 -3.51 3.64 -18.36
N PRO A 167 -2.58 4.61 -18.36
CA PRO A 167 -2.69 5.80 -19.20
C PRO A 167 -2.92 5.44 -20.69
N GLY A 168 -4.05 5.90 -21.24
CA GLY A 168 -4.43 5.64 -22.63
C GLY A 168 -5.00 4.25 -22.92
N SER A 169 -5.18 3.39 -21.92
CA SER A 169 -5.83 2.09 -22.10
C SER A 169 -7.34 2.23 -22.36
N SER A 170 -7.89 1.36 -23.22
CA SER A 170 -9.33 1.16 -23.36
C SER A 170 -9.90 0.12 -22.39
N GLU A 171 -9.03 -0.62 -21.69
CA GLU A 171 -9.43 -1.57 -20.65
C GLU A 171 -9.67 -0.82 -19.33
N THR A 172 -10.76 -1.17 -18.65
CA THR A 172 -11.14 -0.58 -17.36
C THR A 172 -11.29 -1.65 -16.28
N LYS A 173 -11.17 -1.24 -15.03
CA LYS A 173 -11.51 -2.04 -13.85
C LYS A 173 -12.11 -1.17 -12.75
N ALA A 174 -12.63 -1.81 -11.70
CA ALA A 174 -13.14 -1.10 -10.51
C ALA A 174 -12.06 -0.19 -9.90
N LYS A 175 -12.45 1.03 -9.53
CA LYS A 175 -11.59 2.07 -8.91
C LYS A 175 -10.80 1.53 -7.72
N VAL A 176 -11.45 0.83 -6.79
CA VAL A 176 -10.82 0.19 -5.63
C VAL A 176 -11.73 -0.87 -5.03
N SER A 177 -11.22 -2.07 -4.76
CA SER A 177 -11.97 -3.10 -4.02
C SER A 177 -11.90 -2.88 -2.50
N SER A 178 -12.72 -3.56 -1.73
CA SER A 178 -12.67 -3.57 -0.25
C SER A 178 -11.42 -4.22 0.33
N GLY A 179 -10.65 -4.96 -0.48
CA GLY A 179 -9.56 -5.84 -0.02
C GLY A 179 -10.07 -7.21 0.42
N THR A 180 -9.14 -8.03 0.89
CA THR A 180 -9.43 -9.31 1.56
C THR A 180 -9.75 -9.10 3.05
N TYR A 181 -9.85 -10.18 3.83
CA TYR A 181 -9.94 -10.14 5.28
C TYR A 181 -9.27 -11.36 5.91
N GLY A 182 -8.86 -11.23 7.17
CA GLY A 182 -8.34 -12.30 8.00
C GLY A 182 -9.38 -13.39 8.20
N ARG A 183 -9.10 -14.60 7.71
CA ARG A 183 -10.06 -15.72 7.77
C ARG A 183 -10.29 -16.23 9.20
N PHE A 184 -9.35 -15.98 10.11
CA PHE A 184 -9.36 -16.44 11.50
C PHE A 184 -9.52 -15.27 12.48
N THR A 185 -8.92 -14.11 12.19
CA THR A 185 -9.06 -12.89 12.99
C THR A 185 -10.34 -12.10 12.68
N GLY A 186 -10.86 -12.20 11.44
CA GLY A 186 -11.96 -11.39 10.93
C GLY A 186 -11.59 -9.94 10.59
N VAL A 187 -10.32 -9.54 10.76
CA VAL A 187 -9.87 -8.15 10.53
C VAL A 187 -9.77 -7.88 9.03
N PRO A 188 -10.37 -6.79 8.50
CA PRO A 188 -10.30 -6.48 7.08
C PRO A 188 -8.92 -5.94 6.69
N GLU A 189 -8.47 -6.24 5.48
CA GLU A 189 -7.13 -5.89 4.97
C GLU A 189 -6.83 -4.39 5.09
N TYR A 190 -7.82 -3.53 4.82
CA TYR A 190 -7.65 -2.08 4.88
C TYR A 190 -7.27 -1.54 6.28
N GLU A 191 -7.61 -2.26 7.36
CA GLU A 191 -7.20 -1.90 8.73
C GLU A 191 -5.75 -2.26 9.00
N VAL A 192 -5.33 -3.49 8.64
CA VAL A 192 -3.94 -3.94 8.75
C VAL A 192 -3.01 -3.05 7.92
N ASN A 193 -3.39 -2.78 6.67
CA ASN A 193 -2.65 -1.91 5.76
C ASN A 193 -2.45 -0.51 6.37
N LEU A 194 -3.48 0.08 6.98
CA LEU A 194 -3.38 1.39 7.63
C LEU A 194 -2.51 1.34 8.89
N ALA A 195 -2.70 0.34 9.75
CA ALA A 195 -1.95 0.18 10.99
C ALA A 195 -0.43 0.10 10.75
N VAL A 196 -0.01 -0.75 9.79
CA VAL A 196 1.41 -0.87 9.41
C VAL A 196 1.91 0.40 8.74
N SER A 197 1.11 1.02 7.86
CA SER A 197 1.51 2.25 7.16
C SER A 197 1.75 3.44 8.11
N LEU A 198 0.94 3.58 9.17
CA LEU A 198 1.12 4.63 10.16
C LEU A 198 2.42 4.42 10.97
N LYS A 199 2.74 3.18 11.37
CA LYS A 199 4.02 2.83 11.98
C LYS A 199 5.21 3.10 11.04
N LEU A 200 5.06 2.77 9.76
CA LEU A 200 6.08 3.00 8.73
C LEU A 200 6.37 4.49 8.52
N ARG A 201 5.32 5.33 8.49
CA ARG A 201 5.47 6.80 8.45
C ARG A 201 6.33 7.28 9.62
N GLU A 202 5.95 6.97 10.85
CA GLU A 202 6.67 7.41 12.05
C GLU A 202 8.15 6.97 12.04
N ALA A 203 8.42 5.75 11.56
CA ALA A 203 9.77 5.21 11.47
C ALA A 203 10.64 5.92 10.41
N LEU A 204 10.05 6.27 9.25
CA LEU A 204 10.75 7.01 8.18
C LEU A 204 10.95 8.49 8.53
N GLU A 205 9.94 9.15 9.12
CA GLU A 205 10.03 10.53 9.62
C GLU A 205 11.12 10.67 10.71
N ALA A 206 11.27 9.67 11.59
CA ALA A 206 12.34 9.63 12.59
C ALA A 206 13.76 9.58 11.97
N LEU A 207 13.89 9.15 10.71
CA LEU A 207 15.13 9.19 9.93
C LEU A 207 15.29 10.47 9.10
N GLY A 208 14.38 11.46 9.23
CA GLY A 208 14.41 12.72 8.51
C GLY A 208 13.79 12.69 7.11
N CYS A 209 13.06 11.63 6.78
CA CYS A 209 12.32 11.52 5.53
C CYS A 209 11.10 12.47 5.53
N GLU A 210 10.78 13.07 4.38
CA GLU A 210 9.43 13.59 4.14
C GLU A 210 8.52 12.41 3.76
N VAL A 211 7.38 12.25 4.44
CA VAL A 211 6.44 11.15 4.16
C VAL A 211 5.08 11.70 3.75
N TYR A 212 4.50 11.12 2.72
CA TYR A 212 3.19 11.48 2.17
C TYR A 212 2.28 10.25 2.17
N MET A 213 1.11 10.36 2.79
CA MET A 213 0.12 9.29 2.89
C MET A 213 -1.01 9.51 1.88
N THR A 214 -1.49 8.47 1.19
CA THR A 214 -2.73 8.59 0.37
C THR A 214 -4.00 8.69 1.23
N ARG A 215 -3.99 8.07 2.42
CA ARG A 215 -5.05 8.13 3.43
C ARG A 215 -4.47 7.93 4.83
N GLU A 216 -5.10 8.56 5.82
CA GLU A 216 -4.80 8.35 7.25
C GLU A 216 -6.00 7.78 8.02
N THR A 217 -7.11 7.54 7.32
CA THR A 217 -8.36 6.99 7.83
C THR A 217 -8.86 5.88 6.90
N ASN A 218 -9.85 5.11 7.35
CA ASN A 218 -10.48 4.07 6.55
C ASN A 218 -11.71 4.60 5.77
N ASP A 219 -12.37 5.65 6.26
CA ASP A 219 -13.51 6.30 5.62
C ASP A 219 -13.02 7.34 4.61
N VAL A 220 -12.70 6.87 3.40
CA VAL A 220 -12.27 7.66 2.24
C VAL A 220 -12.85 7.03 0.97
N ASP A 221 -12.95 7.81 -0.11
CA ASP A 221 -13.22 7.32 -1.46
C ASP A 221 -12.11 7.81 -2.40
N ILE A 222 -11.09 6.98 -2.64
CA ILE A 222 -9.92 7.33 -3.47
C ILE A 222 -9.55 6.14 -4.35
N SER A 223 -9.58 6.33 -5.67
CA SER A 223 -9.28 5.30 -6.67
C SER A 223 -7.79 4.93 -6.73
N ASN A 224 -7.47 3.78 -7.33
CA ASN A 224 -6.07 3.40 -7.56
C ASN A 224 -5.34 4.34 -8.53
N GLN A 225 -6.05 4.88 -9.53
CA GLN A 225 -5.56 5.96 -10.40
C GLN A 225 -5.26 7.23 -9.59
N GLU A 226 -6.20 7.70 -8.76
CA GLU A 226 -6.05 8.92 -7.95
C GLU A 226 -4.88 8.80 -6.96
N ARG A 227 -4.72 7.64 -6.30
CA ARG A 227 -3.59 7.33 -5.42
C ARG A 227 -2.24 7.44 -6.13
N ALA A 228 -2.15 6.98 -7.38
CA ALA A 228 -0.92 7.11 -8.19
C ALA A 228 -0.66 8.56 -8.60
N ILE A 229 -1.69 9.27 -9.09
CA ILE A 229 -1.58 10.68 -9.51
C ILE A 229 -1.12 11.57 -8.35
N MET A 230 -1.69 11.39 -7.15
CA MET A 230 -1.29 12.12 -5.94
C MET A 230 0.23 12.03 -5.69
N MET A 231 0.81 10.83 -5.80
CA MET A 231 2.24 10.63 -5.57
C MET A 231 3.13 11.16 -6.70
N ASN A 232 2.64 11.12 -7.95
CA ASN A 232 3.30 11.77 -9.08
C ASN A 232 3.36 13.30 -8.89
N GLU A 233 2.25 13.92 -8.50
CA GLU A 233 2.14 15.38 -8.29
C GLU A 233 3.01 15.88 -7.12
N LEU A 234 3.17 15.07 -6.07
CA LEU A 234 4.05 15.36 -4.93
C LEU A 234 5.54 15.19 -5.26
N GLY A 235 5.86 14.46 -6.33
CA GLY A 235 7.22 14.18 -6.78
C GLY A 235 8.02 13.40 -5.73
N VAL A 236 7.45 12.30 -5.22
CA VAL A 236 8.13 11.41 -4.27
C VAL A 236 9.18 10.52 -4.96
N ASP A 237 10.22 10.11 -4.24
CA ASP A 237 11.32 9.31 -4.78
C ASP A 237 10.97 7.80 -4.90
N LEU A 238 10.02 7.33 -4.09
CA LEU A 238 9.50 5.96 -4.09
C LEU A 238 8.10 5.92 -3.45
N VAL A 239 7.22 5.06 -3.97
CA VAL A 239 5.89 4.76 -3.40
C VAL A 239 5.83 3.31 -2.93
N LEU A 240 5.47 3.11 -1.66
CA LEU A 240 5.16 1.80 -1.09
C LEU A 240 3.64 1.67 -0.90
N ARG A 241 3.01 0.78 -1.68
CA ARG A 241 1.58 0.47 -1.58
C ARG A 241 1.42 -0.75 -0.69
N ILE A 242 0.92 -0.57 0.53
CA ILE A 242 0.91 -1.58 1.58
C ILE A 242 -0.38 -2.41 1.51
N HIS A 243 -0.23 -3.72 1.35
CA HIS A 243 -1.31 -4.69 1.14
C HIS A 243 -1.09 -6.00 1.93
N CYS A 244 -2.14 -6.82 2.03
CA CYS A 244 -2.03 -8.22 2.43
C CYS A 244 -2.80 -9.14 1.47
N ASN A 245 -2.20 -10.28 1.16
CA ASN A 245 -2.66 -11.15 0.09
C ASN A 245 -3.80 -12.07 0.55
N GLY A 246 -4.52 -12.67 -0.40
CA GLY A 246 -5.53 -13.69 -0.15
C GLY A 246 -5.47 -14.78 -1.21
N SER A 247 -5.51 -16.04 -0.80
CA SER A 247 -5.44 -17.19 -1.68
C SER A 247 -6.48 -18.25 -1.33
N THR A 248 -6.95 -18.98 -2.35
CA THR A 248 -7.74 -20.20 -2.16
C THR A 248 -6.89 -21.38 -1.67
N ASN A 249 -5.56 -21.28 -1.81
CA ASN A 249 -4.61 -22.17 -1.15
C ASN A 249 -4.26 -21.61 0.23
N GLU A 250 -4.86 -22.18 1.29
CA GLU A 250 -4.65 -21.80 2.69
C GLU A 250 -3.17 -21.97 3.15
N SER A 251 -2.38 -22.78 2.43
CA SER A 251 -0.95 -22.96 2.69
C SER A 251 -0.03 -21.99 1.96
N ALA A 252 -0.57 -21.08 1.13
CA ALA A 252 0.20 -19.98 0.54
C ALA A 252 0.63 -19.01 1.66
N GLN A 253 1.88 -18.59 1.65
CA GLN A 253 2.47 -17.76 2.70
C GLN A 253 3.66 -16.95 2.15
N GLY A 254 4.07 -15.92 2.89
CA GLY A 254 5.29 -15.16 2.63
C GLY A 254 5.04 -13.79 1.99
N ILE A 255 6.11 -13.00 1.98
CA ILE A 255 6.11 -11.61 1.51
C ILE A 255 6.30 -11.59 0.00
N GLY A 256 5.41 -10.88 -0.71
CA GLY A 256 5.41 -10.78 -2.18
C GLY A 256 5.43 -9.32 -2.63
N LEU A 257 6.35 -8.97 -3.54
CA LEU A 257 6.44 -7.63 -4.11
C LEU A 257 5.97 -7.60 -5.56
N TYR A 258 5.12 -6.63 -5.88
CA TYR A 258 4.49 -6.50 -7.19
C TYR A 258 4.87 -5.15 -7.81
N ILE A 259 5.38 -5.19 -9.03
CA ILE A 259 5.86 -4.03 -9.78
C ILE A 259 5.24 -3.98 -11.17
N ARG A 260 5.18 -2.78 -11.76
CA ARG A 260 4.73 -2.56 -13.14
C ARG A 260 5.58 -3.35 -14.14
N ALA A 261 4.95 -4.02 -15.10
CA ALA A 261 5.64 -4.91 -16.03
C ALA A 261 6.50 -4.17 -17.08
N THR A 262 5.99 -3.05 -17.60
CA THR A 262 6.56 -2.31 -18.74
C THR A 262 6.54 -0.80 -18.52
N GLY A 263 7.40 -0.04 -19.21
CA GLY A 263 7.46 1.43 -19.14
C GLY A 263 8.70 1.99 -18.44
N THR A 264 8.87 3.31 -18.44
CA THR A 264 10.15 4.02 -18.22
C THR A 264 10.82 3.78 -16.87
N ASN A 265 10.06 3.61 -15.79
CA ASN A 265 10.54 3.38 -14.42
C ASN A 265 10.44 1.90 -13.97
N ALA A 266 10.07 0.96 -14.86
CA ALA A 266 9.85 -0.45 -14.47
C ALA A 266 11.10 -1.14 -13.92
N ASP A 267 12.28 -0.79 -14.42
CA ASP A 267 13.55 -1.35 -13.94
C ASP A 267 14.01 -0.68 -12.63
N GLU A 268 13.57 0.56 -12.37
CA GLU A 268 13.81 1.22 -11.08
C GLU A 268 12.89 0.64 -9.99
N CYS A 269 11.62 0.33 -10.32
CA CYS A 269 10.76 -0.49 -9.47
C CYS A 269 11.40 -1.84 -9.13
N MET A 270 12.05 -2.50 -10.10
CA MET A 270 12.76 -3.76 -9.86
C MET A 270 13.91 -3.57 -8.86
N ARG A 271 14.78 -2.56 -9.07
CA ARG A 271 15.88 -2.25 -8.15
C ARG A 271 15.40 -1.94 -6.73
N ALA A 272 14.28 -1.23 -6.60
CA ALA A 272 13.68 -0.93 -5.31
C ALA A 272 13.12 -2.20 -4.63
N ALA A 273 12.42 -3.06 -5.39
CA ALA A 273 11.91 -4.34 -4.88
C ALA A 273 13.04 -5.32 -4.47
N GLU A 274 14.13 -5.38 -5.25
CA GLU A 274 15.32 -6.18 -4.94
C GLU A 274 16.06 -5.71 -3.68
N ALA A 275 15.91 -4.44 -3.29
CA ALA A 275 16.39 -3.93 -2.01
C ALA A 275 15.41 -4.19 -0.85
N LEU A 276 14.10 -4.07 -1.09
CA LEU A 276 13.08 -4.24 -0.05
C LEU A 276 12.87 -5.69 0.37
N LEU A 277 12.64 -6.62 -0.56
CA LEU A 277 12.20 -7.97 -0.22
C LEU A 277 13.20 -8.71 0.71
N PRO A 278 14.52 -8.70 0.46
CA PRO A 278 15.47 -9.36 1.35
C PRO A 278 15.53 -8.72 2.74
N ALA A 279 15.39 -7.40 2.84
CA ALA A 279 15.40 -6.68 4.12
C ALA A 279 14.13 -6.99 4.94
N MET A 280 12.97 -7.12 4.30
CA MET A 280 11.73 -7.55 4.94
C MET A 280 11.78 -9.00 5.42
N VAL A 281 12.28 -9.92 4.58
CA VAL A 281 12.46 -11.34 4.92
C VAL A 281 13.43 -11.52 6.09
N GLU A 282 14.58 -10.84 6.08
CA GLU A 282 15.57 -10.91 7.18
C GLU A 282 14.99 -10.35 8.50
N ALA A 283 14.23 -9.25 8.45
CA ALA A 283 13.68 -8.61 9.65
C ALA A 283 12.53 -9.39 10.31
N THR A 284 11.75 -10.14 9.52
CA THR A 284 10.54 -10.87 9.97
C THR A 284 10.77 -12.37 10.15
N GLY A 285 11.73 -12.95 9.44
CA GLY A 285 11.87 -14.40 9.29
C GLY A 285 10.75 -15.05 8.47
N ALA A 286 9.97 -14.26 7.70
CA ALA A 286 8.91 -14.77 6.83
C ALA A 286 9.48 -15.40 5.55
N GLU A 287 8.70 -16.28 4.91
CA GLU A 287 9.03 -16.80 3.59
C GLU A 287 8.96 -15.70 2.51
N SER A 288 9.60 -15.95 1.36
CA SER A 288 9.56 -15.07 0.19
C SER A 288 8.64 -15.65 -0.89
N ASP A 289 7.48 -15.03 -1.15
CA ASP A 289 6.64 -15.33 -2.32
C ASP A 289 7.32 -14.82 -3.62
N GLY A 290 8.07 -13.71 -3.53
CA GLY A 290 8.99 -13.26 -4.58
C GLY A 290 8.70 -11.86 -5.14
N ILE A 291 9.28 -11.55 -6.31
CA ILE A 291 9.10 -10.27 -7.01
C ILE A 291 8.42 -10.52 -8.37
N PHE A 292 7.30 -9.83 -8.60
CA PHE A 292 6.39 -10.10 -9.71
C PHE A 292 6.12 -8.87 -10.57
N ARG A 293 6.30 -9.01 -11.89
CA ARG A 293 5.82 -8.02 -12.86
C ARG A 293 4.32 -8.22 -13.14
N ARG A 294 3.55 -7.13 -13.14
CA ARG A 294 2.10 -7.06 -13.45
C ARG A 294 1.79 -5.85 -14.33
N ASP A 295 0.80 -5.99 -15.19
CA ASP A 295 0.23 -4.97 -16.08
C ASP A 295 -1.26 -4.70 -15.81
N SER A 296 -1.86 -5.38 -14.83
CA SER A 296 -3.29 -5.29 -14.48
C SER A 296 -3.58 -4.43 -13.23
N TYR A 297 -2.57 -3.82 -12.62
CA TYR A 297 -2.67 -3.05 -11.38
C TYR A 297 -2.63 -1.55 -11.69
N THR A 298 -3.79 -0.87 -11.68
CA THR A 298 -3.92 0.56 -12.05
C THR A 298 -2.90 1.43 -11.32
N GLY A 299 -2.76 1.23 -10.01
CA GLY A 299 -1.89 2.01 -9.16
C GLY A 299 -0.40 1.93 -9.50
N LEU A 300 0.06 0.82 -10.10
CA LEU A 300 1.45 0.67 -10.58
C LEU A 300 1.60 1.20 -12.02
N ASN A 301 0.57 1.01 -12.85
CA ASN A 301 0.57 1.43 -14.24
C ASN A 301 0.55 2.96 -14.41
N TRP A 302 -0.20 3.66 -13.55
CA TRP A 302 -0.32 5.13 -13.53
C TRP A 302 0.80 5.82 -12.75
N SER A 303 1.71 5.08 -12.10
CA SER A 303 2.83 5.67 -11.36
C SER A 303 3.96 6.09 -12.30
N GLU A 304 4.25 7.38 -12.34
CA GLU A 304 5.39 7.99 -13.04
C GLU A 304 6.67 7.93 -12.17
N VAL A 305 6.49 7.95 -10.84
CA VAL A 305 7.55 7.67 -9.85
C VAL A 305 7.70 6.15 -9.60
N PRO A 306 8.85 5.65 -9.12
CA PRO A 306 9.01 4.24 -8.74
C PRO A 306 7.94 3.83 -7.71
N SER A 307 7.22 2.75 -7.97
CA SER A 307 6.20 2.22 -7.07
C SER A 307 6.26 0.70 -6.95
N ILE A 308 6.10 0.21 -5.73
CA ILE A 308 6.02 -1.20 -5.37
C ILE A 308 4.70 -1.41 -4.62
N LEU A 309 3.96 -2.46 -4.98
CA LEU A 309 2.90 -3.00 -4.14
C LEU A 309 3.50 -4.12 -3.29
N VAL A 310 3.35 -4.00 -1.97
CA VAL A 310 3.95 -4.83 -0.93
C VAL A 310 2.85 -5.68 -0.32
N GLU A 311 2.79 -6.96 -0.69
CA GLU A 311 1.97 -7.96 0.01
C GLU A 311 2.75 -8.47 1.23
N MET A 312 2.30 -8.11 2.43
CA MET A 312 3.03 -8.37 3.69
C MET A 312 2.92 -9.82 4.21
N GLY A 313 2.10 -10.65 3.56
CA GLY A 313 1.70 -12.00 3.98
C GLY A 313 0.26 -12.30 3.53
N PHE A 314 -0.22 -13.52 3.74
CA PHE A 314 -1.53 -13.99 3.30
C PHE A 314 -2.54 -14.04 4.46
N MET A 315 -3.58 -13.18 4.42
CA MET A 315 -4.66 -13.16 5.42
C MET A 315 -5.54 -14.43 5.43
N THR A 316 -5.37 -15.29 4.41
CA THR A 316 -6.03 -16.59 4.29
C THR A 316 -5.24 -17.73 4.93
N ASN A 317 -3.98 -17.51 5.30
CA ASN A 317 -3.16 -18.46 6.05
C ASN A 317 -3.33 -18.23 7.55
N GLU A 318 -3.51 -19.29 8.34
CA GLU A 318 -3.82 -19.16 9.77
C GLU A 318 -2.69 -18.47 10.55
N GLU A 319 -1.43 -18.84 10.29
CA GLU A 319 -0.28 -18.30 11.02
C GLU A 319 -0.01 -16.83 10.62
N GLU A 320 -0.09 -16.51 9.33
CA GLU A 320 0.13 -15.14 8.85
C GLU A 320 -1.02 -14.20 9.21
N ASP A 321 -2.29 -14.64 9.24
CA ASP A 321 -3.41 -13.81 9.70
C ASP A 321 -3.20 -13.33 11.14
N TYR A 322 -2.80 -14.22 12.06
CA TYR A 322 -2.46 -13.82 13.43
C TYR A 322 -1.22 -12.93 13.49
N LYS A 323 -0.16 -13.22 12.72
CA LYS A 323 1.06 -12.39 12.68
C LYS A 323 0.80 -10.98 12.14
N LEU A 324 0.05 -10.84 11.06
CA LEU A 324 -0.28 -9.55 10.44
C LEU A 324 -1.06 -8.62 11.40
N ASN A 325 -1.76 -9.21 12.37
CA ASN A 325 -2.45 -8.50 13.46
C ASN A 325 -1.61 -8.36 14.75
N ASP A 326 -0.43 -8.98 14.84
CA ASP A 326 0.47 -8.84 15.98
C ASP A 326 1.31 -7.54 15.91
N PRO A 327 1.25 -6.67 16.93
CA PRO A 327 1.97 -5.39 16.89
C PRO A 327 3.49 -5.50 16.76
N ALA A 328 4.12 -6.57 17.26
CA ALA A 328 5.57 -6.75 17.19
C ALA A 328 6.02 -7.28 15.82
N TYR A 329 5.23 -8.16 15.19
CA TYR A 329 5.46 -8.54 13.79
C TYR A 329 5.27 -7.36 12.83
N GLN A 330 4.28 -6.49 13.09
CA GLN A 330 4.14 -5.23 12.36
C GLN A 330 5.38 -4.32 12.51
N ASP A 331 6.00 -4.27 13.71
CA ASP A 331 7.24 -3.52 13.92
C ASP A 331 8.44 -4.14 13.17
N GLN A 332 8.47 -5.47 12.98
CA GLN A 332 9.46 -6.17 12.16
C GLN A 332 9.27 -5.89 10.66
N LEU A 333 8.02 -5.92 10.16
CA LEU A 333 7.69 -5.51 8.78
C LEU A 333 8.16 -4.06 8.50
N VAL A 334 7.89 -3.15 9.44
CA VAL A 334 8.33 -1.74 9.37
C VAL A 334 9.87 -1.64 9.38
N ALA A 335 10.55 -2.38 10.26
CA ALA A 335 12.02 -2.41 10.30
C ALA A 335 12.62 -2.83 8.96
N GLY A 336 12.09 -3.90 8.37
CA GLY A 336 12.54 -4.42 7.08
C GLY A 336 12.25 -3.46 5.91
N MET A 337 11.08 -2.82 5.88
CA MET A 337 10.76 -1.79 4.89
C MET A 337 11.68 -0.57 5.02
N VAL A 338 11.97 -0.11 6.23
CA VAL A 338 12.87 1.03 6.48
C VAL A 338 14.30 0.73 5.99
N GLU A 339 14.86 -0.44 6.29
CA GLU A 339 16.18 -0.82 5.78
C GLU A 339 16.19 -1.03 4.27
N GLY A 340 15.12 -1.61 3.70
CA GLY A 340 14.94 -1.73 2.25
C GLY A 340 14.93 -0.38 1.54
N VAL A 341 14.21 0.61 2.09
CA VAL A 341 14.21 2.00 1.60
C VAL A 341 15.59 2.62 1.71
N CYS A 342 16.30 2.47 2.84
CA CYS A 342 17.64 3.00 2.99
C CYS A 342 18.63 2.37 2.00
N ALA A 343 18.60 1.05 1.82
CA ALA A 343 19.43 0.33 0.88
C ALA A 343 19.19 0.79 -0.58
N TYR A 344 17.92 0.93 -0.99
CA TYR A 344 17.55 1.46 -2.30
C TYR A 344 18.04 2.90 -2.52
N MET A 345 17.87 3.77 -1.52
CA MET A 345 18.32 5.17 -1.56
C MET A 345 19.84 5.34 -1.41
N GLY A 346 20.59 4.26 -1.18
CA GLY A 346 22.04 4.29 -0.94
C GLY A 346 22.39 5.02 0.35
N ARG A 347 21.83 4.58 1.48
CA ARG A 347 21.95 5.18 2.82
C ARG A 347 22.21 4.15 3.91
#